data_AF-A0A2Z3V362-F1
#
_entry.id   AF-A0A2Z3V362-F1
#
_cell.length_a   1.000
_cell.length_b   1.000
_cell.length_c   1.000
_cell.angle_alpha   90.00
_cell.angle_beta   90.00
_cell.angle_gamma   90.00
#
_symmetry.space_group_name_H-M   'P 1'
#
loop_
_entity.id
_entity.type
_entity.pdbx_description
1 polymer ?
#
loop_
_entity_poly.entity_id
_entity_poly.type
_entity_poly.pdbx_seq_one_letter_code
_entity_poly.pdbx_strand_id
1 'polypeptide(L)' 'MRSTKSEAAKKWDLRVHLLFYVVANLAQVITWWLYTPEQFFWPMWSLVFWGIGAAFHVWTVYSPPKSRAVL' A
#
# COMPACT_ATOMS: atom_id res chain seq x y z
N MET A 1 -4.70 20.28 16.23
CA MET A 1 -3.24 20.30 16.06
C MET A 1 -2.87 19.45 14.85
N ARG A 2 -2.22 20.00 13.81
CA ARG A 2 -1.57 19.17 12.78
C ARG A 2 -0.25 18.69 13.36
N SER A 3 -0.17 17.43 13.77
CA SER A 3 1.10 16.81 14.16
C SER A 3 1.93 16.60 12.89
N THR A 4 2.97 17.41 12.71
CA THR A 4 3.88 17.29 11.56
C THR A 4 4.79 16.08 11.79
N LYS A 5 4.41 14.91 11.26
CA LYS A 5 5.28 13.71 11.30
C LYS A 5 6.61 14.01 10.60
N SER A 6 7.73 13.56 11.19
CA SER A 6 9.06 13.67 10.57
C SER A 6 9.15 12.85 9.28
N GLU A 7 10.08 13.21 8.38
CA GLU A 7 10.32 12.48 7.13
C GLU A 7 10.67 11.00 7.36
N ALA A 8 11.44 10.71 8.41
CA ALA A 8 11.75 9.34 8.81
C ALA A 8 10.48 8.57 9.22
N ALA A 9 9.57 9.22 9.96
CA ALA A 9 8.31 8.60 10.37
C ALA A 9 7.40 8.32 9.16
N LYS A 10 7.32 9.22 8.18
CA LYS A 10 6.55 8.98 6.94
C LYS A 10 7.09 7.79 6.14
N LYS A 11 8.41 7.69 5.99
CA LYS A 11 9.06 6.56 5.30
C LYS A 11 8.87 5.25 6.06
N TRP A 12 8.88 5.28 7.39
CA TRP A 12 8.60 4.10 8.22
C TRP A 12 7.15 3.62 8.05
N ASP A 13 6.18 4.54 8.11
CA ASP A 13 4.76 4.27 7.88
C ASP A 13 4.54 3.58 6.52
N LEU A 14 5.19 4.09 5.46
CA LEU A 14 5.18 3.47 4.14
C LEU A 14 5.78 2.05 4.12
N ARG A 15 6.92 1.84 4.78
CA ARG A 15 7.57 0.51 4.84
C ARG A 15 6.68 -0.52 5.52
N VAL A 16 6.06 -0.15 6.64
CA VAL A 16 5.13 -1.02 7.36
C VAL A 16 3.91 -1.32 6.49
N HIS A 17 3.34 -0.32 5.82
CA HIS A 17 2.23 -0.53 4.91
C HIS A 17 2.58 -1.52 3.79
N LEU A 18 3.73 -1.33 3.12
CA LEU A 18 4.18 -2.23 2.05
C LEU A 18 4.48 -3.64 2.56
N LEU A 19 5.06 -3.79 3.76
CA LEU A 19 5.28 -5.09 4.39
C LEU A 19 3.95 -5.83 4.58
N PHE A 20 2.95 -5.19 5.17
CA PHE A 20 1.64 -5.80 5.40
C PHE A 20 0.89 -6.05 4.09
N TYR A 21 1.03 -5.17 3.09
CA TYR A 21 0.50 -5.41 1.76
C TYR A 21 1.04 -6.73 1.17
N VAL A 22 2.37 -6.96 1.26
CA VAL A 22 2.98 -8.20 0.76
C VAL A 22 2.55 -9.41 1.59
N VAL A 23 2.69 -9.34 2.91
CA VAL A 23 2.38 -10.47 3.81
C VAL A 23 0.91 -10.88 3.70
N ALA A 24 -0.02 -9.93 3.71
CA ALA A 24 -1.45 -10.21 3.64
C ALA A 24 -1.86 -10.77 2.27
N ASN A 25 -1.29 -10.27 1.17
CA ASN A 25 -1.57 -10.84 -0.15
C ASN A 25 -0.97 -12.24 -0.31
N LEU A 26 0.24 -12.49 0.18
CA LEU A 26 0.83 -13.84 0.18
C LEU A 26 -0.02 -14.83 0.98
N ALA A 27 -0.47 -14.44 2.17
CA ALA A 27 -1.35 -15.28 2.98
C ALA A 27 -2.66 -15.62 2.23
N GLN A 28 -3.24 -14.65 1.52
CA GLN A 28 -4.44 -14.88 0.70
C GLN A 28 -4.18 -15.82 -0.48
N VAL A 29 -3.06 -15.65 -1.20
CA VAL A 29 -2.67 -16.54 -2.30
C VAL A 29 -2.44 -17.96 -1.81
N ILE A 30 -1.74 -18.12 -0.69
CA ILE A 30 -1.52 -19.43 -0.05
C ILE A 30 -2.87 -20.06 0.35
N THR A 31 -3.77 -19.26 0.95
CA THR A 31 -5.10 -19.75 1.35
C THR A 31 -5.91 -20.20 0.13
N TRP A 32 -5.92 -19.41 -0.94
CA TRP A 32 -6.58 -19.80 -2.18
C TRP A 32 -5.98 -21.08 -2.75
N TRP A 33 -4.65 -21.20 -2.78
CA TRP A 33 -3.96 -22.36 -3.33
C TRP A 33 -4.22 -23.65 -2.54
N LEU A 34 -4.27 -23.55 -1.21
CA LEU A 34 -4.47 -24.71 -0.33
C LEU A 34 -5.93 -25.17 -0.25
N TYR A 35 -6.90 -24.25 -0.34
CA TYR A 35 -8.29 -24.56 0.00
C TYR A 35 -9.29 -24.36 -1.14
N THR A 36 -8.98 -23.53 -2.14
CA THR A 36 -9.92 -23.19 -3.21
C THR A 36 -9.25 -23.04 -4.59
N PRO A 37 -8.31 -23.91 -5.01
CA PRO A 37 -7.55 -23.72 -6.25
C PRO A 37 -8.41 -23.82 -7.52
N GLU A 38 -9.54 -24.51 -7.46
CA GLU A 38 -10.52 -24.62 -8.56
C GLU A 38 -11.48 -23.43 -8.67
N GLN A 39 -11.52 -22.57 -7.65
CA GLN A 39 -12.36 -21.38 -7.63
C GLN A 39 -11.67 -20.21 -8.32
N PHE A 40 -12.47 -19.22 -8.71
CA PHE A 40 -11.97 -17.93 -9.17
C PHE A 40 -10.92 -17.36 -8.20
N PHE A 41 -9.85 -16.79 -8.76
CA PHE A 41 -8.71 -16.25 -8.02
C PHE A 41 -9.05 -14.95 -7.29
N TRP A 42 -9.85 -15.07 -6.23
CA TRP A 42 -10.32 -13.96 -5.40
C TRP A 42 -9.21 -13.09 -4.77
N PRO A 43 -7.96 -13.56 -4.52
CA PRO A 43 -6.89 -12.68 -4.04
C PRO A 43 -6.57 -11.52 -5.00
N MET A 44 -6.96 -11.60 -6.28
CA MET A 44 -6.77 -10.50 -7.23
C MET A 44 -7.44 -9.20 -6.81
N TRP A 45 -8.59 -9.27 -6.13
CA TRP A 45 -9.29 -8.05 -5.70
C TRP A 45 -8.47 -7.28 -4.67
N SER A 46 -7.90 -7.98 -3.70
CA SER A 46 -7.00 -7.39 -2.70
C SER A 46 -5.73 -6.86 -3.35
N LEU A 47 -5.11 -7.61 -4.26
CA LEU A 47 -3.93 -7.17 -5.00
C LEU A 47 -4.20 -5.86 -5.77
N VAL A 48 -5.30 -5.78 -6.51
CA VAL A 48 -5.62 -4.60 -7.32
C VAL A 48 -6.03 -3.41 -6.45
N PHE A 49 -7.06 -3.57 -5.62
CA PHE A 49 -7.63 -2.43 -4.89
C PHE A 49 -6.72 -1.92 -3.78
N TRP A 50 -6.07 -2.82 -3.02
CA TRP A 50 -5.09 -2.39 -2.03
C TRP A 50 -3.81 -1.88 -2.71
N GLY A 51 -3.45 -2.44 -3.87
CA GLY A 51 -2.30 -1.98 -4.65
C GLY A 51 -2.44 -0.53 -5.10
N ILE A 52 -3.65 -0.11 -5.48
CA ILE A 52 -3.97 1.30 -5.76
C ILE A 52 -3.72 2.16 -4.51
N GLY A 53 -4.19 1.74 -3.33
CA GLY A 53 -3.96 2.46 -2.08
C GLY A 53 -2.47 2.55 -1.70
N ALA A 54 -1.73 1.46 -1.87
CA ALA A 54 -0.28 1.43 -1.65
C ALA A 54 0.46 2.37 -2.62
N ALA A 55 0.06 2.41 -3.89
CA ALA A 55 0.61 3.33 -4.89
C ALA A 55 0.38 4.80 -4.50
N PHE A 56 -0.82 5.14 -4.04
CA PHE A 56 -1.09 6.49 -3.51
C PHE A 56 -0.26 6.79 -2.26
N HIS A 57 -0.05 5.82 -1.36
CA HIS A 57 0.80 6.05 -0.20
C HIS A 57 2.24 6.37 -0.63
N VAL A 58 2.81 5.60 -1.56
CA VAL A 58 4.12 5.89 -2.18
C VAL A 58 4.12 7.30 -2.78
N TRP A 59 3.10 7.64 -3.58
CA TRP A 59 2.95 8.97 -4.19
C TRP A 59 3.03 10.07 -3.12
N THR A 60 2.27 9.96 -2.04
CA THR A 60 2.21 11.00 -1.00
C THR A 60 3.52 11.19 -0.24
N VAL A 61 4.34 10.15 -0.11
CA VAL A 61 5.65 10.22 0.56
C VAL A 61 6.72 10.82 -0.36
N TYR A 62 6.68 10.53 -1.66
CA TYR A 62 7.73 10.94 -2.60
C TYR A 62 7.38 12.13 -3.48
N SER A 63 6.14 12.62 -3.45
CA SER A 63 5.77 13.76 -4.27
C SER A 63 6.47 15.03 -3.84
N PRO A 64 7.05 15.79 -4.78
CA PRO A 64 7.56 17.11 -4.50
C PRO A 64 6.46 17.98 -3.88
N PRO A 65 6.80 18.88 -2.94
CA PRO A 65 5.87 19.92 -2.54
C PRO A 65 5.37 20.64 -3.79
N LYS A 66 4.05 20.84 -3.96
CA LYS A 66 3.54 21.78 -4.96
C LYS A 66 4.20 23.11 -4.64
N SER A 67 5.21 23.50 -5.41
CA SER A 67 5.73 24.86 -5.42
C SER A 67 4.51 25.75 -5.64
N ARG A 68 4.27 26.62 -4.66
CA ARG A 68 3.25 27.66 -4.78
C ARG A 68 3.68 28.47 -6.00
N ALA A 69 2.97 28.32 -7.12
CA ALA A 69 3.12 29.22 -8.25
C ALA A 69 2.64 30.58 -7.75
N VAL A 70 3.59 31.35 -7.20
CA VAL A 70 3.40 32.77 -6.94
C VAL A 70 3.66 33.43 -8.29
N LEU A 71 2.57 33.68 -9.01
CA LEU A 71 2.50 34.72 -10.02
C LEU A 71 2.13 36.02 -9.33
#